data_AF-A0A7V9PH18-F1
#
_entry.id   AF-A0A7V9PH18-F1
#
_cell.length_a   1.000
_cell.length_b   1.000
_cell.length_c   1.000
_cell.angle_alpha   90.00
_cell.angle_beta   90.00
_cell.angle_gamma   90.00
#
_symmetry.space_group_name_H-M   'P 1'
#
loop_
_entity.id
_entity.type
_entity.pdbx_description
1 polymer ?
#
loop_
_entity_poly.entity_id
_entity_poly.type
_entity_poly.pdbx_seq_one_letter_code
_entity_poly.pdbx_strand_id
1 'polypeptide(L)'
;GIATTAGVRVGLMPMLALRLDGTADWIAHRQNGGPHFWNLGAEAGLSVMLGARKGASSGGDDDADGVPNSADRCAGTPAGSSVDASGCPRRADSDNDGVIDINDTCPNTPAGAKVDANGCSGTEPKEHGLNAAPAREPTPASAVALDGRVPLT
;
A
#
# COMPACT_ATOMS: atom_id res chain seq x y z
N GLY A 1 -59.49 -8.19 -7.96
CA GLY A 1 -58.99 -6.84 -8.26
C GLY A 1 -57.75 -6.96 -9.11
N ILE A 2 -57.34 -5.85 -9.73
CA ILE A 2 -56.01 -5.73 -10.35
C ILE A 2 -55.15 -5.01 -9.32
N ALA A 3 -54.02 -5.63 -8.95
CA ALA A 3 -53.06 -5.09 -8.01
C ALA A 3 -51.85 -4.58 -8.79
N THR A 4 -51.45 -3.34 -8.56
CA THR A 4 -50.22 -2.76 -9.11
C THR A 4 -49.30 -2.31 -7.99
N THR A 5 -48.02 -2.65 -8.12
CA THR A 5 -46.98 -2.27 -7.16
C THR A 5 -45.82 -1.65 -7.92
N ALA A 6 -45.35 -0.50 -7.48
CA ALA A 6 -44.16 0.16 -8.01
C ALA A 6 -43.30 0.68 -6.86
N GLY A 7 -41.98 0.62 -7.02
CA GLY A 7 -41.06 1.08 -5.99
C GLY A 7 -39.82 1.74 -6.58
N VAL A 8 -39.23 2.63 -5.80
CA VAL A 8 -37.99 3.36 -6.12
C VAL A 8 -36.96 3.15 -5.01
N ARG A 9 -35.68 3.08 -5.39
CA ARG A 9 -34.56 3.08 -4.46
C ARG A 9 -33.64 4.26 -4.74
N VAL A 10 -33.31 5.00 -3.70
CA VAL A 10 -32.43 6.17 -3.76
C VAL A 10 -31.17 5.86 -2.96
N GLY A 11 -30.03 5.81 -3.64
CA GLY A 11 -28.73 5.57 -2.99
C GLY A 11 -28.34 6.73 -2.08
N LEU A 12 -28.08 6.43 -0.81
CA LEU A 12 -27.57 7.38 0.19
C LEU A 12 -26.06 7.19 0.39
N MET A 13 -25.59 5.94 0.32
CA MET A 13 -24.18 5.52 0.44
C MET A 13 -23.97 4.28 -0.46
N PRO A 14 -22.73 3.81 -0.69
CA PRO A 14 -22.46 2.62 -1.51
C PRO A 14 -23.19 1.34 -1.06
N MET A 15 -23.58 1.28 0.22
CA MET A 15 -24.25 0.13 0.83
C MET A 15 -25.63 0.47 1.40
N LEU A 16 -26.03 1.73 1.36
CA LEU A 16 -27.24 2.22 2.04
C LEU A 16 -28.12 2.94 1.03
N ALA A 17 -29.38 2.52 0.92
CA ALA A 17 -30.37 3.20 0.11
C ALA A 17 -31.69 3.34 0.86
N LEU A 18 -32.42 4.42 0.61
CA LEU A 18 -33.83 4.53 0.98
C LEU A 18 -34.66 3.80 -0.06
N ARG A 19 -35.66 3.04 0.39
CA ARG A 19 -36.63 2.34 -0.44
C ARG A 19 -38.02 2.92 -0.18
N LEU A 20 -38.75 3.17 -1.26
CA LEU A 20 -40.15 3.57 -1.22
C LEU A 20 -40.93 2.66 -2.16
N ASP A 21 -41.97 2.00 -1.65
CA ASP A 21 -42.89 1.18 -2.43
C ASP A 21 -44.31 1.75 -2.31
N GLY A 22 -45.07 1.71 -3.40
CA GLY A 22 -46.47 2.06 -3.44
C GLY A 22 -47.29 0.92 -4.04
N THR A 23 -48.47 0.67 -3.47
CA THR A 23 -49.45 -0.28 -3.99
C THR A 23 -50.77 0.43 -4.30
N ALA A 24 -51.40 0.03 -5.40
CA ALA A 24 -52.73 0.48 -5.76
C ALA A 24 -53.56 -0.73 -6.23
N ASP A 25 -54.65 -1.00 -5.51
CA ASP A 25 -55.55 -2.11 -5.79
C ASP A 25 -56.91 -1.58 -6.25
N TRP A 26 -57.29 -1.95 -7.48
CA TRP A 26 -58.63 -1.72 -7.98
C TRP A 26 -59.53 -2.92 -7.65
N ILE A 27 -60.44 -2.76 -6.69
CA ILE A 27 -61.36 -3.81 -6.28
C ILE A 27 -62.67 -3.70 -7.06
N ALA A 28 -62.78 -4.52 -8.11
CA ALA A 28 -64.05 -4.79 -8.78
C ALA A 28 -64.95 -5.66 -7.88
N HIS A 29 -66.18 -5.22 -7.63
CA HIS A 29 -67.19 -6.06 -7.00
C HIS A 29 -67.60 -7.19 -7.97
N ARG A 30 -67.49 -8.46 -7.56
CA ARG A 30 -67.86 -9.61 -8.42
C ARG A 30 -69.36 -9.89 -8.53
N GLN A 31 -70.20 -9.27 -7.69
CA GLN A 31 -71.65 -9.39 -7.71
C GLN A 31 -72.25 -8.05 -7.20
N ASN A 32 -73.14 -7.40 -7.96
CA ASN A 32 -74.05 -6.31 -7.52
C ASN A 32 -73.57 -4.84 -7.43
N GLY A 33 -72.80 -4.33 -8.39
CA GLY A 33 -72.87 -2.89 -8.78
C GLY A 33 -72.64 -1.80 -7.71
N GLY A 34 -72.02 -2.12 -6.57
CA GLY A 34 -71.67 -1.14 -5.54
C GLY A 34 -70.54 -0.17 -5.96
N PRO A 35 -70.29 0.91 -5.19
CA PRO A 35 -69.26 1.89 -5.53
C PRO A 35 -67.87 1.24 -5.58
N HIS A 36 -67.10 1.55 -6.62
CA HIS A 36 -65.71 1.13 -6.74
C HIS A 36 -64.85 1.91 -5.75
N PHE A 37 -64.00 1.21 -4.99
CA PHE A 37 -63.08 1.82 -4.05
C PHE A 37 -61.64 1.49 -4.42
N TRP A 38 -60.78 2.49 -4.26
CA TRP A 38 -59.34 2.38 -4.42
C TRP A 38 -58.73 2.10 -3.05
N ASN A 39 -57.90 1.06 -2.95
CA ASN A 39 -56.99 0.92 -1.82
C ASN A 39 -55.60 1.38 -2.25
N LEU A 40 -55.02 2.28 -1.46
CA LEU A 40 -53.69 2.83 -1.66
C LEU A 40 -52.81 2.44 -0.48
N GLY A 41 -51.64 1.88 -0.75
CA GLY A 41 -50.61 1.57 0.24
C GLY A 41 -49.30 2.25 -0.10
N ALA A 42 -48.54 2.62 0.93
CA ALA A 42 -47.18 3.12 0.79
C ALA A 42 -46.30 2.53 1.91
N GLU A 43 -45.09 2.11 1.55
CA GLU A 43 -44.09 1.59 2.48
C GLU A 43 -42.78 2.33 2.27
N ALA A 44 -42.12 2.68 3.36
CA ALA A 44 -40.77 3.23 3.37
C ALA A 44 -39.86 2.31 4.15
N GLY A 45 -38.68 2.05 3.60
CA GLY A 45 -37.73 1.14 4.20
C GLY A 45 -36.28 1.50 3.92
N LEU A 46 -35.38 0.83 4.63
CA LEU A 46 -33.95 0.93 4.41
C LEU A 46 -33.50 -0.30 3.60
N SER A 47 -32.68 -0.08 2.59
CA SER A 47 -31.99 -1.14 1.85
C SER A 47 -30.51 -1.12 2.20
N VAL A 48 -30.05 -2.19 2.85
CA VAL A 48 -28.62 -2.41 3.11
C VAL A 48 -28.14 -3.46 2.11
N MET A 49 -27.19 -3.09 1.26
CA MET A 49 -26.53 -4.03 0.37
C MET A 49 -25.41 -4.71 1.16
N LEU A 50 -25.42 -6.04 1.23
CA LEU A 50 -24.35 -6.81 1.88
C LEU A 50 -23.37 -7.25 0.78
N GLY A 51 -22.16 -6.70 0.78
CA GLY A 51 -21.08 -7.15 -0.11
C GLY A 51 -20.47 -6.14 -1.09
N ALA A 52 -20.79 -4.84 -1.05
CA ALA A 52 -19.96 -3.84 -1.75
C ALA A 52 -18.60 -3.68 -1.03
N ARG A 53 -17.60 -4.29 -1.67
CA ARG A 53 -16.18 -4.15 -1.37
C ARG A 53 -15.77 -2.69 -1.55
N LYS A 54 -14.87 -2.22 -0.69
CA LYS A 54 -14.11 -0.97 -0.86
C LYS A 54 -13.56 -0.95 -2.31
N GLY A 55 -14.04 -0.03 -3.17
CA GLY A 55 -13.60 0.05 -4.58
C GLY A 55 -14.69 0.12 -5.66
N ALA A 56 -15.99 0.13 -5.33
CA ALA A 56 -17.06 0.30 -6.33
C ALA A 56 -17.18 1.75 -6.89
N SER A 57 -16.22 2.62 -6.62
CA SER A 57 -16.06 3.93 -7.25
C SER A 57 -15.03 3.82 -8.38
N SER A 58 -15.50 3.61 -9.62
CA SER A 58 -14.87 3.95 -10.91
C SER A 58 -13.34 4.17 -10.99
N GLY A 59 -12.54 3.27 -10.41
CA GLY A 59 -11.08 3.43 -10.29
C GLY A 59 -10.54 2.53 -9.18
N GLY A 60 -10.65 1.21 -9.37
CA GLY A 60 -10.18 0.22 -8.41
C GLY A 60 -8.69 0.37 -8.06
N ASP A 61 -8.30 -0.28 -6.97
CA ASP A 61 -6.94 -0.43 -6.47
C ASP A 61 -6.79 -1.95 -6.24
N ASP A 62 -6.24 -2.65 -7.24
CA ASP A 62 -6.29 -4.11 -7.35
C ASP A 62 -5.32 -4.81 -6.40
N ASP A 63 -4.20 -4.18 -6.08
CA ASP A 63 -3.18 -4.69 -5.18
C ASP A 63 -3.22 -4.04 -3.78
N ALA A 64 -4.09 -3.06 -3.59
CA ALA A 64 -4.41 -2.42 -2.31
C ALA A 64 -3.19 -1.72 -1.68
N ASP A 65 -2.33 -1.14 -2.51
CA ASP A 65 -1.16 -0.39 -2.07
C ASP A 65 -1.46 1.09 -1.75
N GLY A 66 -2.68 1.55 -2.06
CA GLY A 66 -3.16 2.92 -1.81
C GLY A 66 -3.11 3.83 -3.04
N VAL A 67 -2.68 3.35 -4.21
CA VAL A 67 -2.69 4.06 -5.48
C VAL A 67 -3.73 3.42 -6.42
N PRO A 68 -4.69 4.18 -6.97
CA PRO A 68 -5.69 3.60 -7.88
C PRO A 68 -5.03 3.08 -9.16
N ASN A 69 -5.55 2.00 -9.75
CA ASN A 69 -5.06 1.35 -10.97
C ASN A 69 -4.79 2.33 -12.14
N SER A 70 -5.54 3.44 -12.20
CA SER A 70 -5.34 4.49 -13.21
C SER A 70 -4.06 5.30 -13.06
N ALA A 71 -3.50 5.35 -11.85
CA ALA A 71 -2.28 6.05 -11.48
C ALA A 71 -1.14 5.09 -11.08
N ASP A 72 -1.45 3.82 -10.85
CA ASP A 72 -0.48 2.78 -10.53
C ASP A 72 0.28 2.30 -11.78
N ARG A 73 1.60 2.41 -11.72
CA ARG A 73 2.55 1.95 -12.76
C ARG A 73 3.14 0.58 -12.44
N CYS A 74 2.98 0.10 -11.21
CA CYS A 74 3.60 -1.08 -10.65
C CYS A 74 2.53 -2.07 -10.14
N ALA A 75 1.70 -2.57 -11.07
CA ALA A 75 0.65 -3.53 -10.75
C ALA A 75 1.18 -4.75 -9.98
N GLY A 76 0.61 -5.01 -8.81
CA GLY A 76 0.98 -6.14 -7.94
C GLY A 76 1.96 -5.77 -6.83
N THR A 77 2.03 -4.51 -6.44
CA THR A 77 2.77 -4.08 -5.26
C THR A 77 2.20 -4.76 -4.01
N PRO A 78 3.04 -5.37 -3.14
CA PRO A 78 2.52 -6.01 -1.94
C PRO A 78 1.79 -5.00 -1.05
N ALA A 79 0.55 -5.32 -0.67
CA ALA A 79 -0.26 -4.50 0.21
C ALA A 79 0.50 -4.10 1.49
N GLY A 80 0.52 -2.80 1.79
CA GLY A 80 1.25 -2.25 2.94
C GLY A 80 2.72 -1.87 2.67
N SER A 81 3.20 -2.01 1.42
CA SER A 81 4.50 -1.46 1.03
C SER A 81 4.47 0.07 1.01
N SER A 82 5.61 0.70 1.34
CA SER A 82 5.77 2.14 1.16
C SER A 82 5.96 2.44 -0.31
N VAL A 83 4.90 2.92 -0.97
CA VAL A 83 4.90 3.25 -2.40
C VAL A 83 5.07 4.75 -2.63
N ASP A 84 5.59 5.09 -3.80
CA ASP A 84 5.61 6.46 -4.29
C ASP A 84 4.25 6.87 -4.89
N ALA A 85 4.18 8.08 -5.45
CA ALA A 85 2.95 8.59 -6.08
C ALA A 85 2.53 7.81 -7.35
N SER A 86 3.35 6.87 -7.81
CA SER A 86 3.12 6.04 -9.00
C SER A 86 2.76 4.60 -8.64
N GLY A 87 2.55 4.26 -7.35
CA GLY A 87 2.27 2.87 -6.91
C GLY A 87 3.51 1.98 -6.88
N CYS A 88 4.71 2.54 -7.07
CA CYS A 88 5.93 1.75 -7.10
C CYS A 88 6.60 1.74 -5.72
N PRO A 89 7.14 0.59 -5.26
CA PRO A 89 7.86 0.51 -3.99
C PRO A 89 9.02 1.51 -3.96
N ARG A 90 9.10 2.32 -2.90
CA ARG A 90 10.29 3.14 -2.66
C ARG A 90 11.47 2.20 -2.43
N ARG A 91 12.46 2.28 -3.30
CA ARG A 91 13.76 1.63 -3.07
C ARG A 91 14.47 2.40 -1.95
N ALA A 92 15.17 1.68 -1.09
CA ALA A 92 15.94 2.30 -0.03
C ALA A 92 17.09 3.13 -0.64
N ASP A 93 17.23 4.34 -0.14
CA ASP A 93 18.30 5.30 -0.39
C ASP A 93 18.62 5.87 1.00
N SER A 94 19.63 5.28 1.64
CA SER A 94 19.91 5.43 3.07
C SER A 94 20.52 6.79 3.40
N ASP A 95 21.32 7.37 2.52
CA ASP A 95 21.96 8.67 2.69
C ASP A 95 21.28 9.80 1.89
N ASN A 96 20.26 9.46 1.08
CA ASN A 96 19.41 10.38 0.31
C ASN A 96 20.20 11.22 -0.70
N ASP A 97 21.22 10.62 -1.32
CA ASP A 97 22.03 11.26 -2.36
C ASP A 97 21.43 11.14 -3.78
N GLY A 98 20.36 10.35 -3.93
CA GLY A 98 19.65 10.10 -5.19
C GLY A 98 20.05 8.81 -5.91
N VAL A 99 20.96 8.01 -5.34
CA VAL A 99 21.34 6.68 -5.81
C VAL A 99 20.83 5.64 -4.82
N ILE A 100 20.08 4.65 -5.32
CA ILE A 100 19.53 3.59 -4.47
C ILE A 100 20.65 2.74 -3.87
N ASP A 101 20.49 2.25 -2.64
CA ASP A 101 21.52 1.52 -1.88
C ASP A 101 22.17 0.35 -2.66
N ILE A 102 21.43 -0.29 -3.57
CA ILE A 102 21.94 -1.41 -4.37
C ILE A 102 22.88 -0.99 -5.51
N ASN A 103 22.77 0.26 -5.96
CA ASN A 103 23.62 0.86 -6.99
C ASN A 103 24.61 1.88 -6.41
N ASP A 104 24.50 2.15 -5.11
CA ASP A 104 25.35 3.08 -4.40
C ASP A 104 26.62 2.38 -3.89
N THR A 105 27.77 2.90 -4.31
CA THR A 105 29.09 2.41 -3.91
C THR A 105 29.60 3.13 -2.66
N CYS A 106 29.02 4.27 -2.31
CA CYS A 106 29.42 5.17 -1.23
C CYS A 106 28.24 5.42 -0.26
N PRO A 107 27.87 4.44 0.60
CA PRO A 107 26.64 4.44 1.41
C PRO A 107 26.56 5.49 2.54
N ASN A 108 27.42 6.51 2.53
CA ASN A 108 27.48 7.58 3.54
C ASN A 108 27.85 8.92 2.89
N THR A 109 27.31 9.20 1.71
CA THR A 109 27.51 10.48 1.05
C THR A 109 26.96 11.62 1.92
N PRO A 110 27.71 12.72 2.12
CA PRO A 110 27.21 13.89 2.83
C PRO A 110 25.95 14.48 2.18
N ALA A 111 24.90 14.73 2.96
CA ALA A 111 23.65 15.30 2.47
C ALA A 111 23.88 16.62 1.69
N GLY A 112 23.42 16.65 0.43
CA GLY A 112 23.58 17.79 -0.47
C GLY A 112 24.91 17.83 -1.24
N ALA A 113 25.79 16.83 -1.08
CA ALA A 113 26.93 16.64 -1.97
C ALA A 113 26.47 16.24 -3.37
N LYS A 114 27.22 16.67 -4.39
CA LYS A 114 26.93 16.29 -5.77
C LYS A 114 27.63 14.96 -6.08
N VAL A 115 26.84 13.91 -6.25
CA VAL A 115 27.35 12.55 -6.50
C VAL A 115 27.39 12.20 -7.97
N ASP A 116 28.24 11.23 -8.30
CA ASP A 116 28.29 10.60 -9.62
C ASP A 116 27.25 9.47 -9.76
N ALA A 117 27.27 8.76 -10.89
CA ALA A 117 26.32 7.67 -11.17
C ALA A 117 26.46 6.46 -10.21
N ASN A 118 27.52 6.41 -9.40
CA ASN A 118 27.77 5.37 -8.41
C ASN A 118 27.47 5.84 -6.97
N GLY A 119 26.88 7.03 -6.79
CA GLY A 119 26.59 7.59 -5.47
C GLY A 119 27.80 8.19 -4.77
N CYS A 120 28.95 8.35 -5.45
CA CYS A 120 30.14 8.87 -4.78
C CYS A 120 30.34 10.37 -5.03
N SER A 121 30.63 11.14 -3.97
CA SER A 121 31.05 12.53 -4.10
C SER A 121 32.55 12.61 -4.40
N GLY A 122 32.97 13.58 -5.23
CA GLY A 122 34.39 13.80 -5.54
C GLY A 122 35.25 14.23 -4.34
N THR A 123 34.63 14.43 -3.18
CA THR A 123 35.24 14.84 -1.92
C THR A 123 35.39 13.69 -0.92
N GLU A 124 34.85 12.50 -1.21
CA GLU A 124 35.04 11.35 -0.33
C GLU A 124 36.43 10.73 -0.48
N PRO A 125 37.10 10.40 0.64
CA PRO A 125 38.22 9.47 0.59
C PRO A 125 37.67 8.13 0.12
N LYS A 126 38.26 7.57 -0.94
CA LYS A 126 37.96 6.23 -1.44
C LYS A 126 38.37 5.16 -0.42
N GLU A 127 37.62 5.01 0.66
CA GLU A 127 37.89 4.06 1.74
C GLU A 127 36.66 3.16 2.03
N HIS A 128 35.75 2.97 1.07
CA HIS A 128 34.79 1.85 1.09
C HIS A 128 35.17 0.72 0.13
N GLY A 129 36.48 0.47 0.04
CA GLY A 129 37.08 -0.64 -0.69
C GLY A 129 38.00 -1.53 0.15
N LEU A 130 38.03 -1.42 1.48
CA LEU A 130 38.82 -2.31 2.32
C LEU A 130 38.03 -2.82 3.52
N ASN A 131 37.52 -4.05 3.39
CA ASN A 131 37.78 -5.02 4.45
C ASN A 131 39.30 -5.29 4.47
N ALA A 132 40.09 -4.31 4.91
CA ALA A 132 41.32 -4.58 5.61
C ALA A 132 40.86 -5.17 6.93
N ALA A 133 41.01 -6.49 7.08
CA ALA A 133 41.11 -7.06 8.40
C ALA A 133 42.04 -6.16 9.25
N PRO A 134 41.70 -5.84 10.52
CA PRO A 134 42.57 -5.01 11.33
C PRO A 134 43.97 -5.62 11.29
N ALA A 135 44.97 -4.81 10.93
CA ALA A 135 46.35 -5.22 10.91
C ALA A 135 46.66 -5.95 12.21
N ARG A 136 46.82 -7.27 12.13
CA ARG A 136 47.34 -8.04 13.24
C ARG A 136 48.79 -7.57 13.33
N GLU A 137 49.08 -6.78 14.37
CA GLU A 137 50.43 -6.37 14.72
C GLU A 137 51.35 -7.59 14.62
N PRO A 138 52.56 -7.48 14.01
CA PRO A 138 53.54 -8.53 14.18
C PRO A 138 53.86 -8.57 15.67
N THR A 139 53.40 -9.63 16.34
CA THR A 139 53.79 -9.92 17.72
C THR A 139 55.30 -9.75 17.83
N PRO A 140 55.84 -8.91 18.72
CA PRO A 140 57.26 -8.88 18.94
C PRO A 140 57.66 -10.28 19.40
N ALA A 141 58.50 -10.94 18.61
CA ALA A 141 59.19 -12.14 19.04
C ALA A 141 59.84 -11.79 20.38
N SER A 142 59.41 -12.49 21.43
CA SER A 142 60.01 -12.37 22.76
C SER A 142 61.52 -12.55 22.64
N ALA A 143 62.24 -11.44 22.72
CA ALA A 143 63.63 -11.42 23.10
C ALA A 143 63.70 -11.84 24.58
N VAL A 144 63.71 -13.15 24.84
CA VAL A 144 64.21 -13.67 26.11
C VAL A 144 65.71 -13.83 25.95
N ALA A 145 66.42 -12.75 26.24
CA ALA A 145 67.81 -12.82 26.63
C ALA A 145 67.85 -13.32 28.09
N LEU A 146 68.21 -14.59 28.27
CA LEU A 146 68.77 -15.06 29.54
C LEU A 146 70.16 -15.61 29.24
N ASP A 147 71.12 -14.71 29.42
CA ASP A 147 72.54 -15.01 29.59
C ASP A 147 72.74 -15.88 30.83
N GLY A 148 73.51 -16.97 30.70
CA GLY A 148 73.75 -17.88 31.82
C GLY A 148 74.46 -19.20 31.48
N ARG A 149 75.75 -19.13 31.08
CA ARG A 149 76.84 -20.09 31.38
C ARG A 149 76.58 -21.63 31.30
N VAL A 150 77.04 -22.27 30.21
CA VAL A 150 78.12 -23.31 30.02
C VAL A 150 78.41 -24.32 31.18
N PRO A 151 78.89 -25.60 31.00
CA PRO A 151 79.28 -26.39 29.79
C PRO A 151 78.82 -27.88 29.71
N LEU A 152 79.05 -28.46 28.52
CA LEU A 152 79.69 -29.76 28.18
C LEU A 152 79.76 -30.87 29.25
N THR A 153 79.16 -32.03 28.96
CA THR A 153 79.77 -33.30 28.47
C THR A 153 78.68 -34.32 28.21
#